data_AF-A0A1M3IIQ8-F1
#
_entry.id   AF-A0A1M3IIQ8-F1
#
_cell.length_a   1.000
_cell.length_b   1.000
_cell.length_c   1.000
_cell.angle_alpha   90.00
_cell.angle_beta   90.00
_cell.angle_gamma   90.00
#
_symmetry.space_group_name_H-M   'P 1'
#
loop_
_entity.id
_entity.type
_entity.pdbx_description
1 polymer ?
#
loop_
_entity_poly.entity_id
_entity_poly.type
_entity_poly.pdbx_seq_one_letter_code
_entity_poly.pdbx_strand_id
1 'polypeptide(L)'
;MPWKLLLGCAVLGLLSFTYSLPLLPFKNKKRLKDFGWIKIVVLTSVWTIVTSALPMLYWDKPIAAYPLEIVLRFAFMFALCVAFDIRDMQTDLEDKIFTLPNLIGVKNSYRLIAFTLLVFMALSVMQYFRYPSLVRLNGEFITAIITMLAIIYAKYYPSDRIYLGLIDGMMLFYALLVLYH
;
A
#
# COMPACT_ATOMS: atom_id res chain seq x y z
N MET A 1 -18.72 12.54 15.32
CA MET A 1 -18.03 11.57 14.44
C MET A 1 -18.78 10.24 14.50
N PRO A 2 -18.91 9.50 13.37
CA PRO A 2 -19.52 8.18 13.39
C PRO A 2 -18.71 7.24 14.30
N TRP A 3 -19.36 6.50 15.22
CA TRP A 3 -18.67 5.62 16.17
C TRP A 3 -17.83 4.52 15.48
N LYS A 4 -18.26 4.06 14.30
CA LYS A 4 -17.51 3.13 13.44
C LYS A 4 -16.17 3.70 12.99
N LEU A 5 -16.12 5.02 12.73
CA LEU A 5 -14.89 5.72 12.35
C LEU A 5 -13.92 5.78 13.53
N LEU A 6 -14.42 6.06 14.74
CA LEU A 6 -13.62 6.06 15.97
C LEU A 6 -13.02 4.67 16.25
N LEU A 7 -13.79 3.59 16.02
CA LEU A 7 -13.27 2.23 16.10
C LEU A 7 -12.19 1.95 15.03
N GLY A 8 -12.39 2.40 13.79
CA GLY A 8 -11.37 2.29 12.74
C GLY A 8 -10.06 2.99 13.14
N CYS A 9 -10.15 4.22 13.64
CA CYS A 9 -9.00 4.95 14.17
C CYS A 9 -8.37 4.26 15.38
N ALA A 10 -9.18 3.67 16.26
CA ALA A 10 -8.68 2.90 17.41
C ALA A 10 -7.92 1.65 16.96
N VAL A 11 -8.40 0.91 15.96
CA VAL A 11 -7.70 -0.24 15.38
C VAL A 11 -6.38 0.18 14.73
N LEU A 12 -6.38 1.28 13.97
CA LEU A 12 -5.14 1.85 13.40
C LEU A 12 -4.15 2.25 14.51
N GLY A 13 -4.63 2.94 15.55
CA GLY A 13 -3.83 3.28 16.72
C GLY A 13 -3.24 2.04 17.39
N LEU A 14 -4.05 0.99 17.57
CA LEU A 14 -3.64 -0.27 18.20
C LEU A 14 -2.62 -1.02 17.34
N LEU A 15 -2.76 -1.01 16.00
CA LEU A 15 -1.76 -1.50 15.06
C LEU A 15 -0.46 -0.71 15.14
N SER A 16 -0.52 0.63 15.20
CA SER A 16 0.67 1.48 15.37
C SER A 16 1.37 1.25 16.71
N PHE A 17 0.60 1.07 17.80
CA PHE A 17 1.13 0.76 19.12
C PHE A 17 1.77 -0.62 19.18
N THR A 18 1.13 -1.66 18.62
CA THR A 18 1.68 -3.02 18.58
C THR A 18 2.88 -3.15 17.65
N TYR A 19 2.95 -2.36 16.58
CA TYR A 19 4.14 -2.24 15.74
C TYR A 19 5.32 -1.58 16.46
N SER A 20 5.06 -0.51 17.23
CA SER A 20 6.11 0.33 17.84
C SER A 20 6.62 -0.19 19.19
N LEU A 21 5.77 -0.86 19.97
CA LEU A 21 6.09 -1.37 21.31
C LEU A 21 6.50 -2.85 21.27
N PRO A 22 7.51 -3.28 22.06
CA PRO A 22 7.89 -4.69 22.20
C PRO A 22 6.87 -5.44 23.09
N LEU A 23 5.61 -5.52 22.66
CA LEU A 23 4.52 -6.13 23.43
C LEU A 23 4.46 -7.66 23.29
N LEU A 24 5.27 -8.26 22.42
CA LEU A 24 5.28 -9.72 22.26
C LEU A 24 6.17 -10.40 23.32
N PRO A 25 5.69 -11.48 23.97
CA PRO A 25 6.39 -12.18 25.04
C PRO A 25 7.47 -13.13 24.51
N PHE A 26 8.30 -12.67 23.57
CA PHE A 26 9.46 -13.43 23.10
C PHE A 26 10.67 -13.13 23.98
N LYS A 27 11.40 -14.18 24.39
CA LYS A 27 12.60 -14.14 25.25
C LYS A 27 13.67 -13.10 24.86
N ASN A 28 13.67 -12.63 23.60
CA ASN A 28 14.66 -11.70 23.06
C ASN A 28 14.19 -10.24 22.86
N LYS A 29 13.05 -9.79 23.42
CA LYS A 29 12.56 -8.40 23.29
C LYS A 29 12.58 -7.84 21.85
N LYS A 30 12.49 -8.70 20.84
CA LYS A 30 12.43 -8.28 19.44
C LYS A 30 11.07 -7.64 19.18
N ARG A 31 11.07 -6.47 18.56
CA ARG A 31 9.85 -5.75 18.18
C ARG A 31 9.29 -6.34 16.88
N LEU A 32 7.99 -6.19 16.63
CA LEU A 32 7.39 -6.59 15.34
C LEU A 32 8.08 -5.89 14.15
N LYS A 33 8.57 -4.66 14.35
CA LYS A 33 9.36 -3.94 13.33
C LYS A 33 10.68 -4.62 12.95
N ASP A 34 11.22 -5.50 13.80
CA ASP A 34 12.50 -6.17 13.52
C ASP A 34 12.32 -7.26 12.43
N PHE A 35 11.07 -7.62 12.11
CA PHE A 35 10.71 -8.47 10.98
C PHE A 35 10.26 -7.60 9.80
N GLY A 36 11.15 -7.33 8.85
CA GLY A 36 10.85 -6.41 7.75
C GLY A 36 9.73 -6.87 6.80
N TRP A 37 9.38 -8.16 6.73
CA TRP A 37 8.17 -8.61 6.03
C TRP A 37 6.87 -8.20 6.73
N ILE A 38 6.91 -8.10 8.07
CA ILE A 38 5.75 -7.64 8.83
C ILE A 38 5.56 -6.14 8.62
N LYS A 39 6.65 -5.37 8.52
CA LYS A 39 6.63 -3.94 8.17
C LYS A 39 5.80 -3.68 6.91
N ILE A 40 6.09 -4.39 5.81
CA ILE A 40 5.36 -4.16 4.55
C ILE A 40 3.89 -4.56 4.63
N VAL A 41 3.54 -5.68 5.28
CA VAL A 41 2.13 -6.12 5.44
C VAL A 41 1.34 -5.13 6.30
N VAL A 42 1.93 -4.67 7.41
CA VAL A 42 1.31 -3.68 8.30
C VAL A 42 1.12 -2.35 7.58
N LEU A 43 2.16 -1.84 6.93
CA LEU A 43 2.10 -0.55 6.24
C LEU A 43 1.08 -0.56 5.10
N THR A 44 1.09 -1.62 4.28
CA THR A 44 0.11 -1.81 3.20
C THR A 44 -1.31 -1.87 3.76
N SER A 45 -1.52 -2.58 4.86
CA SER A 45 -2.84 -2.70 5.50
C SER A 45 -3.33 -1.36 6.06
N VAL A 46 -2.45 -0.61 6.73
CA VAL A 46 -2.77 0.73 7.26
C VAL A 46 -3.21 1.66 6.12
N TRP A 47 -2.43 1.74 5.04
CA TRP A 47 -2.80 2.58 3.90
C TRP A 47 -4.06 2.11 3.19
N THR A 48 -4.30 0.81 3.10
CA THR A 48 -5.54 0.25 2.56
C THR A 48 -6.75 0.68 3.41
N ILE A 49 -6.64 0.58 4.73
CA ILE A 49 -7.69 1.01 5.66
C ILE A 49 -7.93 2.51 5.51
N VAL A 50 -6.86 3.32 5.50
CA VAL A 50 -6.97 4.79 5.41
C VAL A 50 -7.59 5.23 4.09
N THR A 51 -7.25 4.59 2.97
CA THR A 51 -7.65 5.05 1.63
C THR A 51 -8.88 4.35 1.05
N SER A 52 -9.38 3.27 1.67
CA SER A 52 -10.62 2.60 1.25
C SER A 52 -11.61 2.40 2.39
N ALA A 53 -11.22 1.69 3.45
CA ALA A 53 -12.15 1.30 4.51
C ALA A 53 -12.67 2.51 5.31
N LEU A 54 -11.81 3.47 5.66
CA LEU A 54 -12.22 4.69 6.38
C LEU A 54 -13.23 5.53 5.57
N PRO A 55 -12.98 5.85 4.29
CA PRO A 55 -13.98 6.49 3.43
C PRO A 55 -15.30 5.72 3.36
N MET A 56 -15.27 4.39 3.22
CA MET A 56 -16.50 3.58 3.23
C MET A 56 -17.26 3.70 4.55
N LEU A 57 -16.57 3.64 5.68
CA LEU A 57 -17.19 3.81 7.00
C LEU A 57 -17.76 5.21 7.20
N TYR A 58 -17.09 6.25 6.67
CA TYR A 58 -17.57 7.62 6.74
C TYR A 58 -18.89 7.81 5.96
N TRP A 59 -19.02 7.15 4.80
CA TRP A 59 -20.23 7.19 3.96
C TRP A 59 -21.25 6.07 4.27
N ASP A 60 -21.13 5.41 5.44
CA ASP A 60 -21.98 4.28 5.87
C ASP A 60 -22.11 3.13 4.85
N LYS A 61 -21.08 2.93 4.02
CA LYS A 61 -21.00 1.81 3.08
C LYS A 61 -20.51 0.55 3.81
N PRO A 62 -21.21 -0.60 3.67
CA PRO A 62 -20.77 -1.83 4.31
C PRO A 62 -19.52 -2.39 3.62
N ILE A 63 -18.38 -2.42 4.32
CA ILE A 63 -17.09 -2.91 3.79
C ILE A 63 -17.24 -4.32 3.19
N ALA A 64 -18.00 -5.20 3.85
CA ALA A 64 -18.24 -6.57 3.40
C ALA A 64 -18.93 -6.67 2.02
N ALA A 65 -19.61 -5.60 1.56
CA ALA A 65 -20.20 -5.57 0.23
C ALA A 65 -19.18 -5.25 -0.88
N TYR A 66 -18.01 -4.70 -0.52
CA TYR A 66 -16.97 -4.24 -1.45
C TYR A 66 -15.61 -4.93 -1.23
N PRO A 67 -15.55 -6.27 -1.15
CA PRO A 67 -14.28 -6.97 -0.88
C PRO A 67 -13.23 -6.75 -1.97
N LEU A 68 -13.66 -6.65 -3.24
CA LEU A 68 -12.77 -6.38 -4.37
C LEU A 68 -12.10 -5.01 -4.27
N GLU A 69 -12.80 -3.99 -3.75
CA GLU A 69 -12.24 -2.65 -3.55
C GLU A 69 -11.10 -2.66 -2.53
N ILE A 70 -11.26 -3.42 -1.44
CA ILE A 70 -10.21 -3.58 -0.42
C ILE A 70 -9.00 -4.29 -1.01
N VAL A 71 -9.20 -5.37 -1.76
CA VAL A 71 -8.09 -6.13 -2.38
C VAL A 71 -7.38 -5.32 -3.46
N LEU A 72 -8.13 -4.59 -4.29
CA LEU A 72 -7.59 -3.70 -5.32
C LEU A 72 -6.75 -2.59 -4.68
N ARG A 73 -7.27 -1.95 -3.63
CA ARG A 73 -6.53 -0.92 -2.89
C ARG A 73 -5.28 -1.49 -2.20
N PHE A 74 -5.38 -2.70 -1.65
CA PHE A 74 -4.23 -3.40 -1.05
C PHE A 74 -3.13 -3.68 -2.08
N ALA A 75 -3.48 -4.22 -3.26
CA ALA A 75 -2.51 -4.48 -4.31
C ALA A 75 -1.78 -3.20 -4.75
N PHE A 76 -2.52 -2.10 -4.94
CA PHE A 76 -1.91 -0.83 -5.29
C PHE A 76 -0.96 -0.30 -4.21
N MET A 77 -1.41 -0.29 -2.95
CA MET A 77 -0.58 0.16 -1.83
C MET A 77 0.65 -0.72 -1.62
N PHE A 78 0.52 -2.03 -1.86
CA PHE A 78 1.63 -2.97 -1.76
C PHE A 78 2.74 -2.60 -2.74
N ALA A 79 2.39 -2.32 -4.00
CA ALA A 79 3.37 -1.93 -5.02
C ALA A 79 4.16 -0.67 -4.62
N LEU A 80 3.48 0.35 -4.08
CA LEU A 80 4.13 1.56 -3.56
C LEU A 80 5.01 1.25 -2.36
N CYS A 81 4.53 0.46 -1.38
CA CYS A 81 5.30 0.09 -0.20
C CYS A 81 6.57 -0.70 -0.56
N VAL A 82 6.51 -1.61 -1.54
CA VAL A 82 7.72 -2.30 -2.04
C VAL A 82 8.71 -1.29 -2.63
N ALA A 83 8.25 -0.28 -3.36
CA ALA A 83 9.15 0.74 -3.91
C ALA A 83 9.87 1.53 -2.82
N PHE A 84 9.16 1.92 -1.75
CA PHE A 84 9.77 2.55 -0.57
C PHE A 84 10.77 1.63 0.14
N ASP A 85 10.43 0.36 0.34
CA ASP A 85 11.37 -0.61 0.94
C ASP A 85 12.62 -0.84 0.08
N ILE A 86 12.54 -0.71 -1.25
CA ILE A 86 13.73 -0.78 -2.14
C ILE A 86 14.64 0.42 -1.90
N ARG A 87 14.07 1.62 -1.75
CA ARG A 87 14.84 2.84 -1.44
C ARG A 87 15.53 2.73 -0.09
N ASP A 88 14.79 2.29 0.92
CA ASP A 88 15.25 2.26 2.31
C ASP A 88 16.10 1.02 2.63
N MET A 89 16.32 0.15 1.64
CA MET A 89 16.96 -1.16 1.81
C MET A 89 18.32 -1.09 2.52
N GLN A 90 19.16 -0.09 2.19
CA GLN A 90 20.50 0.06 2.80
C GLN A 90 20.42 0.52 4.26
N THR A 91 19.58 1.53 4.56
CA THR A 91 19.35 2.02 5.93
C THR A 91 18.69 0.96 6.80
N ASP A 92 17.68 0.25 6.27
CA ASP A 92 17.04 -0.86 6.97
C ASP A 92 18.06 -1.99 7.29
N LEU A 93 19.03 -2.26 6.40
CA LEU A 93 20.09 -3.24 6.65
C LEU A 93 21.03 -2.81 7.78
N GLU A 94 21.42 -1.53 7.82
CA GLU A 94 22.25 -0.95 8.90
C GLU A 94 21.54 -1.07 10.27
N ASP A 95 20.22 -0.89 10.29
CA ASP A 95 19.35 -1.06 11.46
C ASP A 95 19.01 -2.53 11.79
N LYS A 96 19.56 -3.50 11.03
CA LYS A 96 19.30 -4.95 11.16
C LYS A 96 17.83 -5.33 10.91
N ILE A 97 17.12 -4.57 10.10
CA ILE A 97 15.75 -4.80 9.66
C ILE A 97 15.77 -5.48 8.28
N PHE A 98 15.43 -6.77 8.24
CA PHE A 98 15.41 -7.53 6.99
C PHE A 98 14.05 -7.42 6.30
N THR A 99 13.93 -6.43 5.41
CA THR A 99 12.75 -6.17 4.57
C THR A 99 12.62 -7.14 3.40
N LEU A 100 11.46 -7.10 2.74
CA LEU A 100 11.16 -7.94 1.59
C LEU A 100 12.23 -7.77 0.47
N PRO A 101 12.65 -6.55 0.08
CA PRO A 101 13.71 -6.36 -0.90
C PRO A 101 15.08 -6.90 -0.48
N ASN A 102 15.41 -6.87 0.81
CA ASN A 102 16.64 -7.46 1.34
C ASN A 102 16.69 -8.98 1.13
N LEU A 103 15.53 -9.63 0.97
CA LEU A 103 15.44 -11.09 0.94
C LEU A 103 15.23 -11.68 -0.45
N ILE A 104 14.48 -10.99 -1.31
CA ILE A 104 14.32 -11.40 -2.71
C ILE A 104 15.32 -10.71 -3.64
N GLY A 105 15.97 -9.63 -3.18
CA GLY A 105 16.89 -8.80 -3.94
C GLY A 105 16.19 -7.78 -4.83
N VAL A 106 16.85 -6.64 -5.06
CA VAL A 106 16.33 -5.47 -5.80
C VAL A 106 15.67 -5.84 -7.14
N LYS A 107 16.31 -6.71 -7.94
CA LYS A 107 15.78 -7.12 -9.25
C LYS A 107 14.43 -7.83 -9.14
N ASN A 108 14.28 -8.71 -8.15
CA ASN A 108 13.03 -9.44 -7.94
C ASN A 108 11.97 -8.54 -7.29
N SER A 109 12.36 -7.55 -6.49
CA SER A 109 11.43 -6.54 -5.97
C SER A 109 10.78 -5.71 -7.08
N TYR A 110 11.55 -5.27 -8.09
CA TYR A 110 10.95 -4.59 -9.25
C TYR A 110 10.04 -5.52 -10.07
N ARG A 111 10.37 -6.81 -10.18
CA ARG A 111 9.47 -7.81 -10.81
C ARG A 111 8.19 -7.99 -10.01
N LEU A 112 8.29 -8.01 -8.68
CA LEU A 112 7.15 -8.10 -7.79
C LEU A 112 6.24 -6.88 -7.91
N ILE A 113 6.80 -5.67 -7.99
CA ILE A 113 6.04 -4.44 -8.26
C ILE A 113 5.28 -4.57 -9.58
N ALA A 114 5.98 -4.94 -10.67
CA ALA A 114 5.36 -5.10 -11.98
C ALA A 114 4.23 -6.14 -11.96
N PHE A 115 4.48 -7.31 -11.35
CA PHE A 115 3.47 -8.36 -11.17
C PHE A 115 2.27 -7.87 -10.34
N THR A 116 2.51 -7.14 -9.26
CA THR A 116 1.45 -6.59 -8.41
C THR A 116 0.59 -5.59 -9.17
N LEU A 117 1.20 -4.71 -9.99
CA LEU A 117 0.45 -3.77 -10.83
C LEU A 117 -0.33 -4.48 -11.94
N LEU A 118 0.18 -5.59 -12.49
CA LEU A 118 -0.59 -6.45 -13.39
C LEU A 118 -1.80 -7.08 -12.68
N VAL A 119 -1.62 -7.60 -11.47
CA VAL A 119 -2.72 -8.14 -10.66
C VAL A 119 -3.75 -7.05 -10.36
N PHE A 120 -3.30 -5.84 -10.02
CA PHE A 120 -4.18 -4.69 -9.83
C PHE A 120 -5.02 -4.41 -11.08
N MET A 121 -4.43 -4.38 -12.28
CA MET A 121 -5.19 -4.21 -13.53
C MET A 121 -6.16 -5.37 -13.80
N ALA A 122 -5.79 -6.61 -13.48
CA ALA A 122 -6.71 -7.74 -13.61
C ALA A 122 -7.90 -7.62 -12.64
N LEU A 123 -7.65 -7.19 -11.40
CA LEU A 123 -8.70 -6.92 -10.42
C LEU A 123 -9.61 -5.76 -10.86
N SER A 124 -9.06 -4.73 -11.51
CA SER A 124 -9.83 -3.64 -12.12
C SER A 124 -10.82 -4.15 -13.17
N VAL A 125 -10.39 -5.08 -14.03
CA VAL A 125 -11.28 -5.71 -15.01
C VAL A 125 -12.38 -6.53 -14.32
N MET A 126 -12.03 -7.29 -13.27
CA MET A 126 -13.02 -8.02 -12.48
C MET A 126 -14.04 -7.08 -11.81
N GLN A 127 -13.57 -5.95 -11.28
CA GLN A 127 -14.41 -4.92 -10.67
C GLN A 127 -15.36 -4.30 -11.69
N TYR A 128 -14.90 -4.05 -12.92
CA TYR A 128 -15.72 -3.54 -14.01
C TYR A 128 -16.92 -4.46 -14.33
N PHE A 129 -16.74 -5.78 -14.32
CA PHE A 129 -17.86 -6.70 -14.54
C PHE A 129 -18.91 -6.65 -13.42
N ARG A 130 -18.54 -6.22 -12.22
CA ARG A 130 -19.46 -6.08 -11.08
C ARG A 130 -20.11 -4.70 -11.03
N TYR A 131 -19.36 -3.66 -11.34
CA TYR A 131 -19.80 -2.26 -11.35
C TYR A 131 -19.26 -1.58 -12.63
N PRO A 132 -19.99 -1.70 -13.76
CA PRO A 132 -19.50 -1.20 -15.05
C PRO A 132 -19.30 0.31 -15.05
N SER A 133 -18.05 0.73 -15.16
CA SER A 133 -17.66 2.13 -15.39
C SER A 133 -16.36 2.18 -16.18
N LEU A 134 -16.44 2.61 -17.43
CA LEU A 134 -15.27 2.75 -18.30
C LEU A 134 -14.33 3.85 -17.84
N VAL A 135 -14.89 4.94 -17.28
CA VAL A 135 -14.10 6.05 -16.72
C VAL A 135 -13.20 5.53 -15.60
N ARG A 136 -13.78 4.77 -14.66
CA ARG A 136 -13.03 4.16 -13.56
C ARG A 136 -11.99 3.16 -14.05
N LEU A 137 -12.35 2.25 -14.95
CA LEU A 137 -11.42 1.25 -15.48
C LEU A 137 -10.21 1.92 -16.16
N ASN A 138 -10.45 2.93 -16.99
CA ASN A 138 -9.39 3.69 -17.64
C ASN A 138 -8.52 4.43 -16.62
N GLY A 139 -9.12 5.04 -15.59
CA GLY A 139 -8.40 5.72 -14.51
C GLY A 139 -7.47 4.78 -13.74
N GLU A 140 -7.91 3.56 -13.45
CA GLU A 140 -7.11 2.52 -12.80
C GLU A 140 -5.95 2.07 -13.70
N PHE A 141 -6.19 1.81 -14.99
CA PHE A 141 -5.13 1.43 -15.95
C PHE A 141 -4.08 2.53 -16.12
N ILE A 142 -4.52 3.77 -16.30
CA ILE A 142 -3.62 4.94 -16.37
C ILE A 142 -2.80 5.03 -15.08
N THR A 143 -3.43 4.86 -13.91
CA THR A 143 -2.73 4.87 -12.63
C THR A 143 -1.65 3.80 -12.56
N ALA A 144 -1.95 2.55 -12.98
CA ALA A 144 -0.97 1.47 -12.98
C ALA A 144 0.24 1.77 -13.87
N ILE A 145 -0.02 2.27 -15.09
CA ILE A 145 1.04 2.61 -16.06
C ILE A 145 1.90 3.76 -15.54
N ILE A 146 1.28 4.86 -15.10
CA ILE A 146 2.01 6.03 -14.59
C ILE A 146 2.79 5.67 -13.32
N THR A 147 2.23 4.83 -12.44
CA THR A 147 2.94 4.36 -11.24
C THR A 147 4.19 3.57 -11.62
N MET A 148 4.09 2.67 -12.61
CA MET A 148 5.24 1.91 -13.09
C MET A 148 6.31 2.83 -13.69
N LEU A 149 5.92 3.81 -14.50
CA LEU A 149 6.84 4.80 -15.07
C LEU A 149 7.51 5.65 -13.98
N ALA A 150 6.75 6.08 -12.97
CA ALA A 150 7.27 6.83 -11.83
C ALA A 150 8.29 6.01 -11.03
N ILE A 151 8.02 4.73 -10.78
CA ILE A 151 8.94 3.82 -10.08
C ILE A 151 10.21 3.57 -10.91
N ILE A 152 10.09 3.41 -12.23
CA ILE A 152 11.25 3.29 -13.13
C ILE A 152 12.06 4.59 -13.11
N TYR A 153 11.42 5.74 -13.15
CA TYR A 153 12.09 7.03 -13.04
C TYR A 153 12.85 7.16 -11.71
N ALA A 154 12.19 6.84 -10.59
CA ALA A 154 12.78 6.86 -9.25
C ALA A 154 13.94 5.86 -9.07
N LYS A 155 13.98 4.78 -9.86
CA LYS A 155 15.12 3.86 -9.92
C LYS A 155 16.37 4.52 -10.50
N TYR A 156 16.23 5.33 -11.55
CA TYR A 156 17.36 6.00 -12.20
C TYR A 156 17.76 7.31 -11.50
N TYR A 157 16.80 7.96 -10.85
CA TYR A 157 17.00 9.22 -10.12
C TYR A 157 16.48 9.09 -8.69
N PRO A 158 17.13 8.31 -7.82
CA PRO A 158 16.69 8.16 -6.43
C PRO A 158 16.89 9.46 -5.66
N SER A 159 15.82 9.97 -5.06
CA SER A 159 15.85 11.14 -4.16
C SER A 159 14.65 11.10 -3.23
N ASP A 160 14.81 11.52 -1.98
CA ASP A 160 13.72 11.59 -1.00
C ASP A 160 12.52 12.39 -1.52
N ARG A 161 12.78 13.49 -2.25
CA ARG A 161 11.72 14.32 -2.84
C ARG A 161 10.94 13.59 -3.92
N ILE A 162 11.57 12.71 -4.68
CA ILE A 162 10.90 11.92 -5.73
C ILE A 162 10.03 10.86 -5.07
N TYR A 163 10.51 10.19 -4.02
CA TYR A 163 9.70 9.21 -3.33
C TYR A 163 8.52 9.84 -2.58
N LEU A 164 8.77 10.93 -1.83
CA LEU A 164 7.70 11.62 -1.08
C LEU A 164 6.74 12.40 -1.98
N GLY A 165 7.22 12.99 -3.07
CA GLY A 165 6.39 13.80 -3.97
C GLY A 165 5.73 12.98 -5.08
N LEU A 166 6.52 12.21 -5.82
CA LEU A 166 6.04 11.48 -7.01
C LEU A 166 5.46 10.11 -6.64
N ILE A 167 6.20 9.27 -5.91
CA ILE A 167 5.75 7.90 -5.59
C ILE A 167 4.56 7.93 -4.61
N ASP A 168 4.67 8.68 -3.52
CA ASP A 168 3.54 8.85 -2.57
C ASP A 168 2.37 9.61 -3.23
N GLY A 169 2.69 10.57 -4.11
CA GLY A 169 1.72 11.32 -4.91
C GLY A 169 0.84 10.45 -5.80
N MET A 170 1.26 9.21 -6.11
CA MET A 170 0.43 8.26 -6.86
C MET A 170 -0.86 7.89 -6.11
N MET A 171 -0.89 8.00 -4.78
CA MET A 171 -2.13 7.83 -4.02
C MET A 171 -3.17 8.91 -4.34
N LEU A 172 -2.72 10.17 -4.43
CA LEU A 172 -3.56 11.30 -4.80
C LEU A 172 -3.94 11.22 -6.29
N PHE A 173 -3.01 10.83 -7.15
CA PHE A 173 -3.28 10.61 -8.57
C PHE A 173 -4.39 9.55 -8.78
N TYR A 174 -4.32 8.41 -8.09
CA TYR A 174 -5.39 7.42 -8.09
C TYR A 174 -6.72 8.05 -7.66
N ALA A 175 -6.72 8.80 -6.56
CA ALA A 175 -7.95 9.40 -6.04
C ALA A 175 -8.60 10.37 -7.05
N LEU A 176 -7.80 11.17 -7.76
CA LEU A 176 -8.29 12.08 -8.80
C LEU A 176 -8.90 11.35 -9.99
N LEU A 177 -8.28 10.25 -10.45
CA LEU A 177 -8.76 9.54 -11.64
C LEU A 177 -9.92 8.58 -11.37
N VAL A 178 -10.03 8.07 -10.14
CA VAL A 178 -10.95 6.96 -9.83
C VAL A 178 -12.11 7.38 -8.93
N LEU A 179 -11.91 8.32 -8.00
CA LEU A 179 -12.93 8.67 -7.00
C LEU A 179 -13.73 9.93 -7.32
N TYR A 180 -13.26 10.77 -8.25
CA TYR A 180 -13.89 12.06 -8.58
C TYR A 180 -14.99 11.97 -9.65
N HIS A 181 -15.53 10.78 -9.90
CA HIS A 181 -16.48 10.48 -10.97
C HIS A 181 -17.67 9.64 -10.52
#